data_AF-A0A7V7X3P5-F1
#
_entry.id   AF-A0A7V7X3P5-F1
#
_cell.length_a   1.000
_cell.length_b   1.000
_cell.length_c   1.000
_cell.angle_alpha   90.00
_cell.angle_beta   90.00
_cell.angle_gamma   90.00
#
_symmetry.space_group_name_H-M   'P 1'
#
loop_
_entity.id
_entity.type
_entity.pdbx_description
1 polymer ?
#
loop_
_entity_poly.entity_id
_entity_poly.type
_entity_poly.pdbx_seq_one_letter_code
_entity_poly.pdbx_strand_id
1 'polypeptide(L)'
;MKQNILFLFFIMICVSCSEDKKSGHADVPFPDGLDSIFLKSCATAGCHLPDEHAGKVLDSQHLPAELDLSSWTSLFKGSAHGAVVVPFNATRSHLIEHVTGLRSPRMPPNYSPYNRDTLTVSQVAVLTSWVDDGAPNSDNEIPFEHATKKIFTTNQGVDVVSVIDEKTLLEMRVFEVGDRQEMESPHGVEVSSDGKYFFVSMIATGDVFKYNADDGSFLDKLSLTDPIALIKLSKDNSKLYVTTNFQVNNTGQNGFVSVIRTSDMGLIKQIPVGISPHGINLSRDGKLLYVTAVYSDRLYVIDTQTDSTVTFFDIAGDVGPQPIYEPYHVGLSPAGSQGYENYLFVTCRNNGQVRIFQRTVTSNQNSFTFIDSVTVGSNTDCKPIQLDVSPNGQYIYTANSNDSSVTVIQKNETDFAFLTNITKQIDPHDGGEHRLSQPNGVAFSKDGKYVYVANRNKNGAVPPHHGGTGGPGLLTVIEVATNTIIKTIELQPDCYSVFVSN
;
A
#
# COMPACT_ATOMS: atom_id res chain seq x y z
N MET A 1 53.06 -65.00 24.62
CA MET A 1 52.60 -64.36 25.88
C MET A 1 53.05 -62.90 25.85
N LYS A 2 52.14 -61.99 25.49
CA LYS A 2 52.21 -60.53 25.72
C LYS A 2 50.89 -59.93 25.19
N GLN A 3 50.02 -59.54 26.11
CA GLN A 3 48.77 -58.81 25.84
C GLN A 3 49.15 -57.39 25.45
N ASN A 4 48.68 -56.92 24.29
CA ASN A 4 48.70 -55.50 23.95
C ASN A 4 47.33 -54.90 24.26
N ILE A 5 47.32 -54.06 25.28
CA ILE A 5 46.21 -53.24 25.74
C ILE A 5 45.98 -52.13 24.71
N LEU A 6 44.76 -52.05 24.18
CA LEU A 6 44.31 -50.97 23.30
C LEU A 6 43.95 -49.76 24.17
N PHE A 7 44.77 -48.71 24.12
CA PHE A 7 44.48 -47.42 24.74
C PHE A 7 43.43 -46.68 23.88
N LEU A 8 42.20 -46.54 24.40
CA LEU A 8 41.23 -45.59 23.86
C LEU A 8 41.67 -44.18 24.26
N PHE A 9 42.09 -43.36 23.30
CA PHE A 9 42.26 -41.92 23.48
C PHE A 9 40.88 -41.26 23.43
N PHE A 10 40.42 -40.74 24.56
CA PHE A 10 39.23 -39.89 24.66
C PHE A 10 39.62 -38.50 24.15
N ILE A 11 39.27 -38.16 22.92
CA ILE A 11 39.44 -36.81 22.38
C ILE A 11 38.37 -35.94 23.03
N MET A 12 38.79 -35.12 24.00
CA MET A 12 37.97 -34.08 24.59
C MET A 12 37.79 -32.98 23.53
N ILE A 13 36.66 -33.01 22.81
CA ILE A 13 36.27 -31.93 21.90
C ILE A 13 35.90 -30.75 22.79
N CYS A 14 36.83 -29.80 22.94
CA CYS A 14 36.51 -28.47 23.45
C CYS A 14 35.59 -27.81 22.42
N VAL A 15 34.28 -27.95 22.62
CA VAL A 15 33.30 -27.06 22.01
C VAL A 15 33.59 -25.68 22.58
N SER A 16 34.31 -24.85 21.84
CA SER A 16 34.26 -23.41 22.09
C SER A 16 32.83 -23.00 21.79
N CYS A 17 32.07 -22.60 22.81
CA CYS A 17 30.94 -21.70 22.59
C CYS A 17 31.51 -20.46 21.89
N SER A 18 31.42 -20.41 20.57
CA SER A 18 31.23 -19.13 19.92
C SER A 18 29.90 -18.64 20.44
N GLU A 19 29.91 -17.62 21.29
CA GLU A 19 28.70 -16.82 21.51
C GLU A 19 28.16 -16.48 20.14
N ASP A 20 26.99 -17.03 19.82
CA ASP A 20 26.15 -16.49 18.77
C ASP A 20 25.99 -15.01 19.14
N LYS A 21 26.65 -14.13 18.39
CA LYS A 21 26.37 -12.70 18.45
C LYS A 21 24.89 -12.58 18.18
N LYS A 22 24.11 -12.36 19.24
CA LYS A 22 22.75 -11.82 19.14
C LYS A 22 22.86 -10.68 18.14
N SER A 23 22.15 -10.78 17.02
CA SER A 23 22.03 -9.69 16.06
C SER A 23 21.16 -8.60 16.69
N GLY A 24 21.65 -7.98 17.76
CA GLY A 24 21.16 -6.71 18.26
C GLY A 24 21.87 -5.65 17.45
N HIS A 25 21.13 -4.88 16.66
CA HIS A 25 21.60 -3.54 16.35
C HIS A 25 21.93 -2.88 17.70
N ALA A 26 23.16 -2.37 17.85
CA ALA A 26 23.53 -1.62 19.04
C ALA A 26 22.51 -0.50 19.24
N ASP A 27 22.07 -0.29 20.48
CA ASP A 27 21.07 0.73 20.78
C ASP A 27 21.68 2.13 20.53
N VAL A 28 21.31 2.76 19.41
CA VAL A 28 21.90 4.03 18.99
C VAL A 28 21.26 5.18 19.79
N PRO A 29 22.06 6.04 20.46
CA PRO A 29 21.53 7.15 21.23
C PRO A 29 21.02 8.28 20.32
N PHE A 30 20.19 9.15 20.89
CA PHE A 30 19.87 10.43 20.25
C PHE A 30 21.12 11.31 20.08
N PRO A 31 21.15 12.21 19.09
CA PRO A 31 22.20 13.22 18.98
C PRO A 31 22.30 14.12 20.22
N ASP A 32 23.49 14.70 20.43
CA ASP A 32 23.76 15.62 21.53
C ASP A 32 22.71 16.76 21.58
N GLY A 33 22.11 16.98 22.75
CA GLY A 33 21.10 18.01 22.99
C GLY A 33 19.68 17.50 22.85
N LEU A 34 19.41 16.54 21.97
CA LEU A 34 18.11 15.86 21.87
C LEU A 34 17.92 14.82 22.98
N ASP A 35 19.00 14.13 23.34
CA ASP A 35 19.06 13.25 24.51
C ASP A 35 18.49 13.93 25.76
N SER A 36 18.84 15.20 25.98
CA SER A 36 18.41 15.99 27.11
C SER A 36 16.92 16.34 27.07
N ILE A 37 16.32 16.40 25.87
CA ILE A 37 14.89 16.64 25.68
C ILE A 37 14.15 15.33 25.92
N PHE A 38 14.49 14.26 25.19
CA PHE A 38 13.80 12.98 25.30
C PHE A 38 13.93 12.36 26.70
N LEU A 39 15.15 12.24 27.23
CA LEU A 39 15.38 11.52 28.49
C LEU A 39 14.88 12.28 29.72
N LYS A 40 14.86 13.62 29.70
CA LYS A 40 14.38 14.41 30.85
C LYS A 40 12.88 14.67 30.79
N SER A 41 12.33 14.87 29.60
CA SER A 41 10.93 15.30 29.47
C SER A 41 9.97 14.15 29.14
N CYS A 42 10.43 13.09 28.47
CA CYS A 42 9.57 12.06 27.88
C CYS A 42 9.86 10.64 28.40
N ALA A 43 11.11 10.19 28.35
CA ALA A 43 11.56 8.87 28.76
C ALA A 43 11.92 8.84 30.25
N THR A 44 10.96 9.20 31.11
CA THR A 44 11.06 9.02 32.57
C THR A 44 10.35 7.74 33.00
N ALA A 45 10.76 7.13 34.11
CA ALA A 45 10.14 5.92 34.64
C ALA A 45 8.62 6.06 34.77
N GLY A 46 7.87 5.10 34.24
CA GLY A 46 6.40 5.12 34.17
C GLY A 46 5.81 5.95 33.02
N CYS A 47 6.63 6.51 32.14
CA CYS A 47 6.20 7.16 30.89
C CYS A 47 6.75 6.38 29.68
N HIS A 48 7.68 6.92 28.91
CA HIS A 48 8.21 6.30 27.68
C HIS A 48 9.60 5.69 27.84
N LEU A 49 9.90 5.17 29.04
CA LEU A 49 11.12 4.45 29.34
C LEU A 49 10.74 3.05 29.88
N PRO A 50 11.18 1.96 29.24
CA PRO A 50 11.01 0.61 29.77
C PRO A 50 11.58 0.53 31.20
N ASP A 51 10.78 0.07 32.14
CA ASP A 51 11.21 -0.09 33.53
C ASP A 51 11.76 -1.51 33.78
N GLU A 52 12.80 -1.61 34.61
CA GLU A 52 13.28 -2.90 35.12
C GLU A 52 12.49 -3.26 36.38
N HIS A 53 11.36 -3.95 36.23
CA HIS A 53 10.63 -4.48 37.38
C HIS A 53 11.14 -5.89 37.74
N ALA A 54 11.72 -6.02 38.94
CA ALA A 54 12.14 -7.30 39.54
C ALA A 54 13.15 -8.14 38.72
N GLY A 55 14.10 -7.49 38.03
CA GLY A 55 15.16 -8.18 37.29
C GLY A 55 14.70 -8.78 35.96
N LYS A 56 13.51 -8.40 35.47
CA LYS A 56 13.06 -8.63 34.09
C LYS A 56 12.96 -7.28 33.40
N VAL A 57 13.61 -7.15 32.26
CA VAL A 57 13.38 -6.03 31.33
C VAL A 57 11.92 -6.17 30.87
N LEU A 58 11.06 -5.24 31.26
CA LEU A 58 9.71 -5.17 30.70
C LEU A 58 9.85 -4.70 29.25
N ASP A 59 9.19 -5.38 28.32
CA ASP A 59 9.12 -4.95 26.93
C ASP A 59 8.23 -3.70 26.79
N SER A 60 8.31 -3.03 25.64
CA SER A 60 7.58 -1.80 25.36
C SER A 60 6.06 -1.94 25.47
N GLN A 61 5.52 -3.16 25.54
CA GLN A 61 4.07 -3.45 25.61
C GLN A 61 3.38 -2.82 26.84
N HIS A 62 4.15 -2.44 27.87
CA HIS A 62 3.63 -1.83 29.08
C HIS A 62 3.74 -0.29 29.10
N LEU A 63 4.32 0.31 28.06
CA LEU A 63 4.46 1.76 27.92
C LEU A 63 3.16 2.37 27.37
N PRO A 64 2.86 3.64 27.68
CA PRO A 64 1.78 4.37 27.01
C PRO A 64 1.96 4.32 25.49
N ALA A 65 0.92 3.85 24.78
CA ALA A 65 0.92 3.59 23.33
C ALA A 65 2.01 2.62 22.86
N GLU A 66 2.59 1.82 23.75
CA GLU A 66 3.75 0.95 23.49
C GLU A 66 4.97 1.70 22.92
N LEU A 67 5.08 3.00 23.18
CA LEU A 67 6.12 3.87 22.64
C LEU A 67 7.34 3.96 23.58
N ASP A 68 8.47 3.46 23.09
CA ASP A 68 9.78 3.54 23.75
C ASP A 68 10.61 4.72 23.18
N LEU A 69 10.94 5.68 24.05
CA LEU A 69 11.75 6.86 23.74
C LEU A 69 13.13 6.84 24.43
N SER A 70 13.61 5.65 24.81
CA SER A 70 14.92 5.48 25.45
C SER A 70 16.11 5.78 24.51
N SER A 71 15.91 5.61 23.20
CA SER A 71 16.96 5.76 22.20
C SER A 71 16.40 6.14 20.84
N TRP A 72 17.30 6.56 19.94
CA TRP A 72 16.95 6.81 18.54
C TRP A 72 16.44 5.53 17.86
N THR A 73 17.09 4.40 18.16
CA THR A 73 16.71 3.10 17.58
C THR A 73 15.32 2.68 18.04
N SER A 74 14.99 2.88 19.32
CA SER A 74 13.67 2.54 19.85
C SER A 74 12.56 3.46 19.33
N LEU A 75 12.80 4.76 19.17
CA LEU A 75 11.84 5.68 18.57
C LEU A 75 11.39 5.21 17.17
N PHE A 76 12.34 4.74 16.34
CA PHE A 76 12.06 4.28 14.98
C PHE A 76 11.58 2.82 14.88
N LYS A 77 11.37 2.13 16.02
CA LYS A 77 10.49 0.94 16.05
C LYS A 77 9.00 1.33 16.00
N GLY A 78 8.69 2.60 16.26
CA GLY A 78 7.33 3.13 16.29
C GLY A 78 6.60 2.80 17.59
N SER A 79 5.29 3.05 17.56
CA SER A 79 4.35 2.77 18.65
C SER A 79 3.37 1.67 18.24
N ALA A 80 2.45 1.28 19.12
CA ALA A 80 1.31 0.42 18.80
C ALA A 80 0.47 0.95 17.62
N HIS A 81 0.51 2.26 17.37
CA HIS A 81 -0.29 2.94 16.33
C HIS A 81 0.51 3.29 15.07
N GLY A 82 1.80 2.94 15.01
CA GLY A 82 2.65 3.20 13.84
C GLY A 82 3.75 4.24 14.08
N ALA A 83 4.10 4.98 13.03
CA ALA A 83 5.22 5.90 13.04
C ALA A 83 4.95 7.10 13.96
N VAL A 84 5.95 7.47 14.78
CA VAL A 84 5.86 8.62 15.67
C VAL A 84 6.55 9.85 15.06
N VAL A 85 7.60 9.59 14.27
CA VAL A 85 8.33 10.58 13.47
C VAL A 85 8.31 10.11 12.02
N VAL A 86 7.91 11.01 11.13
CA VAL A 86 8.09 10.90 9.69
C VAL A 86 9.28 11.78 9.30
N PRO A 87 10.45 11.19 9.02
CA PRO A 87 11.64 11.95 8.63
C PRO A 87 11.40 12.90 7.47
N PHE A 88 12.04 14.07 7.51
CA PHE A 88 11.87 15.20 6.58
C PHE A 88 10.49 15.87 6.61
N ASN A 89 9.64 15.54 7.58
CA ASN A 89 8.31 16.11 7.66
C ASN A 89 7.85 16.29 9.11
N ALA A 90 8.32 17.36 9.76
CA ALA A 90 7.94 17.66 11.14
C ALA A 90 6.45 17.94 11.29
N THR A 91 5.81 18.58 10.31
CA THR A 91 4.39 18.96 10.38
C THR A 91 3.45 17.76 10.35
N ARG A 92 3.87 16.64 9.75
CA ARG A 92 3.13 15.36 9.73
C ARG A 92 3.67 14.33 10.72
N SER A 93 4.61 14.71 11.58
CA SER A 93 5.12 13.84 12.63
C SER A 93 4.29 13.97 13.90
N HIS A 94 3.67 12.88 14.35
CA HIS A 94 2.87 12.84 15.58
C HIS A 94 3.63 13.37 16.81
N LEU A 95 4.93 13.09 16.91
CA LEU A 95 5.78 13.65 17.96
C LEU A 95 5.62 15.18 18.06
N ILE A 96 5.72 15.87 16.93
CA ILE A 96 5.67 17.33 16.84
C ILE A 96 4.25 17.84 17.14
N GLU A 97 3.22 17.19 16.61
CA GLU A 97 1.84 17.55 16.90
C GLU A 97 1.50 17.43 18.40
N HIS A 98 2.00 16.38 19.07
CA HIS A 98 1.79 16.17 20.50
C HIS A 98 2.57 17.17 21.36
N VAL A 99 3.83 17.52 21.03
CA VAL A 99 4.62 18.49 21.82
C VAL A 99 4.20 19.93 21.63
N THR A 100 3.64 20.26 20.47
CA THR A 100 3.03 21.56 20.20
C THR A 100 1.63 21.68 20.80
N GLY A 101 0.97 20.55 21.07
CA GLY A 101 -0.41 20.47 21.54
C GLY A 101 -1.44 20.68 20.43
N LEU A 102 -1.03 20.55 19.17
CA LEU A 102 -1.94 20.47 18.02
C LEU A 102 -2.75 19.17 18.03
N ARG A 103 -2.24 18.16 18.72
CA ARG A 103 -2.87 16.84 18.88
C ARG A 103 -2.98 16.44 20.36
N SER A 104 -4.04 15.69 20.67
CA SER A 104 -4.34 15.26 22.05
C SER A 104 -4.02 13.77 22.24
N PRO A 105 -3.49 13.37 23.41
CA PRO A 105 -3.08 14.21 24.52
C PRO A 105 -1.84 15.04 24.18
N ARG A 106 -1.74 16.27 24.71
CA ARG A 106 -0.49 17.03 24.63
C ARG A 106 0.60 16.30 25.44
N MET A 107 1.82 16.23 24.90
CA MET A 107 2.99 15.64 25.59
C MET A 107 4.14 16.65 25.75
N PRO A 108 4.86 16.71 26.88
CA PRO A 108 4.50 16.11 28.17
C PRO A 108 3.13 16.62 28.67
N PRO A 109 2.38 15.78 29.40
CA PRO A 109 1.02 16.11 29.82
C PRO A 109 1.02 17.19 30.90
N ASN A 110 0.49 18.37 30.59
CA ASN A 110 0.39 19.52 31.50
C ASN A 110 -0.96 19.62 32.21
N TYR A 111 -1.65 18.49 32.35
CA TYR A 111 -2.96 18.37 33.00
C TYR A 111 -2.92 17.37 34.16
N SER A 112 -3.88 17.48 35.06
CA SER A 112 -4.02 16.58 36.22
C SER A 112 -4.26 15.12 35.79
N PRO A 113 -3.61 14.11 36.41
CA PRO A 113 -2.78 14.20 37.62
C PRO A 113 -1.28 14.47 37.36
N TYR A 114 -0.84 14.52 36.10
CA TYR A 114 0.58 14.57 35.75
C TYR A 114 1.23 15.94 35.95
N ASN A 115 0.56 17.02 35.50
CA ASN A 115 1.00 18.42 35.66
C ASN A 115 2.49 18.67 35.31
N ARG A 116 2.99 18.07 34.22
CA ARG A 116 4.39 18.20 33.77
C ARG A 116 4.62 19.53 33.05
N ASP A 117 5.85 20.05 33.17
CA ASP A 117 6.29 21.18 32.36
C ASP A 117 6.31 20.80 30.87
N THR A 118 5.72 21.67 30.05
CA THR A 118 5.78 21.54 28.60
C THR A 118 7.16 21.90 28.07
N LEU A 119 7.53 21.38 26.90
CA LEU A 119 8.74 21.82 26.22
C LEU A 119 8.69 23.33 25.94
N THR A 120 9.83 23.99 26.06
CA THR A 120 10.00 25.39 25.68
C THR A 120 9.92 25.54 24.16
N VAL A 121 9.62 26.76 23.68
CA VAL A 121 9.60 27.07 22.23
C VAL A 121 10.92 26.69 21.56
N SER A 122 12.06 26.93 22.22
CA SER A 122 13.38 26.58 21.69
C SER A 122 13.58 25.06 21.60
N GLN A 123 13.12 24.28 22.58
CA GLN A 123 13.21 22.82 22.53
C GLN A 123 12.31 22.23 21.43
N VAL A 124 11.10 22.77 21.27
CA VAL A 124 10.21 22.37 20.16
C VAL A 124 10.87 22.71 18.82
N ALA A 125 11.46 23.89 18.66
CA ALA A 125 12.16 24.27 17.44
C ALA A 125 13.35 23.34 17.11
N VAL A 126 14.11 22.91 18.12
CA VAL A 126 15.19 21.92 17.95
C VAL A 126 14.63 20.57 17.46
N LEU A 127 13.55 20.07 18.06
CA LEU A 127 12.90 18.84 17.61
C LEU A 127 12.36 18.96 16.18
N THR A 128 11.69 20.06 15.86
CA THR A 128 11.16 20.33 14.52
C THR A 128 12.27 20.33 13.49
N SER A 129 13.34 21.12 13.71
CA SER A 129 14.50 21.16 12.79
C SER A 129 15.14 19.78 12.63
N TRP A 130 15.34 19.06 13.73
CA TRP A 130 15.92 17.72 13.67
C TRP A 130 15.08 16.76 12.81
N VAL A 131 13.76 16.79 12.93
CA VAL A 131 12.88 15.97 12.10
C VAL A 131 12.94 16.40 10.62
N ASP A 132 12.89 17.71 10.35
CA ASP A 132 12.98 18.26 9.00
C ASP A 132 14.33 17.95 8.32
N ASP A 133 15.40 17.82 9.10
CA ASP A 133 16.73 17.38 8.65
C ASP A 133 16.84 15.86 8.43
N GLY A 134 15.72 15.13 8.53
CA GLY A 134 15.66 13.67 8.33
C GLY A 134 15.79 12.86 9.61
N ALA A 135 15.74 13.51 10.78
CA ALA A 135 15.89 12.88 12.08
C ALA A 135 17.16 12.02 12.23
N PRO A 136 18.36 12.52 11.86
CA PRO A 136 19.59 11.74 11.91
C PRO A 136 19.95 11.31 13.33
N ASN A 137 20.66 10.19 13.47
CA ASN A 137 21.29 9.80 14.74
C ASN A 137 22.62 10.55 14.97
N SER A 138 23.33 10.22 16.06
CA SER A 138 24.62 10.84 16.41
C SER A 138 25.73 10.60 15.39
N ASP A 139 25.62 9.55 14.56
CA ASP A 139 26.55 9.23 13.47
C ASP A 139 26.10 9.82 12.11
N ASN A 140 25.04 10.64 12.10
CA ASN A 140 24.36 11.20 10.92
C ASN A 140 23.63 10.19 10.03
N GLU A 141 23.32 8.98 10.52
CA GLU A 141 22.51 8.04 9.77
C GLU A 141 21.04 8.44 9.83
N ILE A 142 20.35 8.37 8.68
CA ILE A 142 18.93 8.72 8.56
C ILE A 142 18.10 7.43 8.63
N PRO A 143 17.00 7.41 9.42
CA PRO A 143 16.16 6.23 9.51
C PRO A 143 15.51 5.94 8.15
N PHE A 144 15.47 4.64 7.83
CA PHE A 144 14.96 4.12 6.56
C PHE A 144 15.75 4.53 5.30
N GLU A 145 16.93 5.13 5.41
CA GLU A 145 17.77 5.52 4.26
C GLU A 145 18.08 4.34 3.32
N HIS A 146 18.18 3.13 3.87
CA HIS A 146 18.46 1.90 3.12
C HIS A 146 17.21 1.02 2.93
N ALA A 147 16.00 1.56 3.10
CA ALA A 147 14.77 0.82 2.85
C ALA A 147 14.65 0.47 1.36
N THR A 148 14.76 -0.82 1.03
CA THR A 148 14.70 -1.29 -0.35
C THR A 148 13.28 -1.64 -0.79
N LYS A 149 12.43 -2.10 0.13
CA LYS A 149 11.06 -2.50 -0.17
C LYS A 149 10.09 -1.52 0.46
N LYS A 150 9.38 -0.78 -0.40
CA LYS A 150 8.51 0.32 -0.01
C LYS A 150 7.09 0.03 -0.50
N ILE A 151 6.09 0.51 0.24
CA ILE A 151 4.69 0.50 -0.17
C ILE A 151 4.28 1.95 -0.36
N PHE A 152 3.77 2.29 -1.54
CA PHE A 152 3.29 3.62 -1.89
C PHE A 152 1.77 3.62 -1.86
N THR A 153 1.16 4.61 -1.24
CA THR A 153 -0.30 4.79 -1.26
C THR A 153 -0.68 6.24 -1.46
N THR A 154 -1.67 6.47 -2.34
CA THR A 154 -2.17 7.81 -2.63
C THR A 154 -3.22 8.23 -1.61
N ASN A 155 -3.17 9.48 -1.16
CA ASN A 155 -4.12 10.05 -0.20
C ASN A 155 -4.85 11.23 -0.85
N GLN A 156 -6.09 11.00 -1.30
CA GLN A 156 -6.86 11.99 -2.08
C GLN A 156 -7.28 13.21 -1.26
N GLY A 157 -7.29 13.12 0.06
CA GLY A 157 -7.83 14.16 0.91
C GLY A 157 -6.87 15.30 1.19
N VAL A 158 -5.58 15.14 0.89
CA VAL A 158 -4.53 16.14 1.19
C VAL A 158 -3.38 16.16 0.16
N ASP A 159 -3.59 15.59 -1.02
CA ASP A 159 -2.61 15.55 -2.12
C ASP A 159 -1.20 15.08 -1.74
N VAL A 160 -1.13 13.90 -1.11
CA VAL A 160 0.14 13.27 -0.78
C VAL A 160 0.20 11.80 -1.15
N VAL A 161 1.42 11.31 -1.33
CA VAL A 161 1.75 9.89 -1.39
C VAL A 161 2.46 9.50 -0.10
N SER A 162 1.83 8.62 0.68
CA SER A 162 2.44 8.02 1.86
C SER A 162 3.33 6.85 1.43
N VAL A 163 4.53 6.77 2.00
CA VAL A 163 5.51 5.71 1.73
C VAL A 163 5.79 4.96 3.01
N ILE A 164 5.54 3.65 2.99
CA ILE A 164 5.68 2.76 4.13
C ILE A 164 6.86 1.82 3.88
N ASP A 165 7.72 1.63 4.87
CA ASP A 165 8.75 0.59 4.81
C ASP A 165 8.09 -0.78 5.02
N GLU A 166 8.24 -1.70 4.07
CA GLU A 166 7.54 -3.00 4.10
C GLU A 166 7.99 -3.86 5.30
N LYS A 167 9.23 -3.68 5.76
CA LYS A 167 9.82 -4.48 6.85
C LYS A 167 9.26 -4.08 8.21
N THR A 168 9.18 -2.78 8.49
CA THR A 168 8.74 -2.24 9.79
C THR A 168 7.26 -1.91 9.81
N LEU A 169 6.63 -1.76 8.63
CA LEU A 169 5.25 -1.32 8.46
C LEU A 169 5.02 0.05 9.12
N LEU A 170 5.99 0.95 8.99
CA LEU A 170 5.94 2.34 9.46
C LEU A 170 5.92 3.29 8.26
N GLU A 171 5.11 4.34 8.34
CA GLU A 171 5.16 5.45 7.38
C GLU A 171 6.52 6.13 7.47
N MET A 172 7.38 5.87 6.50
CA MET A 172 8.75 6.34 6.47
C MET A 172 8.90 7.69 5.78
N ARG A 173 8.01 8.03 4.83
CA ARG A 173 8.00 9.32 4.13
C ARG A 173 6.57 9.70 3.77
N VAL A 174 6.32 11.00 3.61
CA VAL A 174 5.12 11.55 2.99
C VAL A 174 5.56 12.55 1.95
N PHE A 175 5.26 12.26 0.68
CA PHE A 175 5.60 13.12 -0.45
C PHE A 175 4.39 13.97 -0.83
N GLU A 176 4.56 15.29 -0.79
CA GLU A 176 3.58 16.20 -1.38
C GLU A 176 3.61 16.06 -2.90
N VAL A 177 2.43 15.98 -3.49
CA VAL A 177 2.27 15.80 -4.93
C VAL A 177 1.24 16.77 -5.47
N GLY A 178 1.42 17.18 -6.73
CA GLY A 178 0.61 18.21 -7.33
C GLY A 178 1.35 19.55 -7.37
N ASP A 179 0.76 20.53 -8.03
CA ASP A 179 1.28 21.89 -8.13
C ASP A 179 0.20 22.97 -7.99
N ARG A 180 -1.00 22.59 -7.53
CA ARG A 180 -2.13 23.51 -7.32
C ARG A 180 -2.50 23.63 -5.85
N GLN A 181 -3.20 24.73 -5.55
CA GLN A 181 -3.76 24.96 -4.21
C GLN A 181 -5.08 24.20 -4.00
N GLU A 182 -5.81 23.95 -5.09
CA GLU A 182 -7.04 23.17 -5.06
C GLU A 182 -6.71 21.67 -5.05
N MET A 183 -7.54 20.88 -4.37
CA MET A 183 -7.35 19.43 -4.24
C MET A 183 -7.32 18.74 -5.62
N GLU A 184 -6.20 18.13 -5.96
CA GLU A 184 -5.97 17.44 -7.23
C GLU A 184 -6.33 15.95 -7.17
N SER A 185 -6.39 15.40 -5.96
CA SER A 185 -6.80 14.03 -5.63
C SER A 185 -5.90 12.97 -6.30
N PRO A 186 -4.70 12.67 -5.75
CA PRO A 186 -3.86 11.60 -6.27
C PRO A 186 -4.60 10.26 -6.27
N HIS A 187 -4.66 9.61 -7.43
CA HIS A 187 -5.57 8.51 -7.70
C HIS A 187 -4.85 7.18 -7.83
N GLY A 188 -4.07 6.98 -8.90
CA GLY A 188 -3.21 5.80 -9.09
C GLY A 188 -1.74 6.15 -8.90
N VAL A 189 -0.96 5.21 -8.36
CA VAL A 189 0.50 5.32 -8.22
C VAL A 189 1.20 4.09 -8.81
N GLU A 190 2.30 4.31 -9.53
CA GLU A 190 3.17 3.25 -10.04
C GLU A 190 4.64 3.65 -9.83
N VAL A 191 5.50 2.69 -9.50
CA VAL A 191 6.94 2.93 -9.29
C VAL A 191 7.72 2.21 -10.38
N SER A 192 8.78 2.86 -10.90
CA SER A 192 9.68 2.26 -11.87
C SER A 192 10.35 1.00 -11.32
N SER A 193 10.60 0.02 -12.18
CA SER A 193 11.15 -1.28 -11.74
C SER A 193 12.55 -1.18 -11.11
N ASP A 194 13.29 -0.10 -11.39
CA ASP A 194 14.56 0.25 -10.78
C ASP A 194 14.42 1.08 -9.49
N GLY A 195 13.20 1.37 -9.05
CA GLY A 195 12.88 2.06 -7.80
C GLY A 195 13.18 3.56 -7.80
N LYS A 196 13.59 4.16 -8.92
CA LYS A 196 14.06 5.55 -8.97
C LYS A 196 12.95 6.59 -9.12
N TYR A 197 11.86 6.22 -9.76
CA TYR A 197 10.79 7.16 -10.09
C TYR A 197 9.45 6.60 -9.65
N PHE A 198 8.57 7.47 -9.14
CA PHE A 198 7.16 7.14 -9.07
C PHE A 198 6.34 8.11 -9.92
N PHE A 199 5.22 7.60 -10.40
CA PHE A 199 4.25 8.31 -11.21
C PHE A 199 2.93 8.33 -10.47
N VAL A 200 2.21 9.45 -10.56
CA VAL A 200 0.90 9.60 -9.92
C VAL A 200 -0.06 10.31 -10.86
N SER A 201 -1.29 9.78 -10.97
CA SER A 201 -2.40 10.46 -11.66
C SER A 201 -3.20 11.32 -10.69
N MET A 202 -3.61 12.50 -11.15
CA MET A 202 -4.51 13.39 -10.42
C MET A 202 -5.90 13.36 -11.05
N ILE A 203 -6.86 12.69 -10.39
CA ILE A 203 -8.19 12.45 -10.99
C ILE A 203 -9.00 13.74 -11.16
N ALA A 204 -8.79 14.74 -10.29
CA ALA A 204 -9.57 15.98 -10.35
C ALA A 204 -9.05 16.95 -11.43
N THR A 205 -7.77 16.85 -11.80
CA THR A 205 -7.10 17.84 -12.67
C THR A 205 -6.65 17.30 -14.02
N GLY A 206 -6.57 15.98 -14.18
CA GLY A 206 -6.13 15.36 -15.43
C GLY A 206 -4.61 15.40 -15.64
N ASP A 207 -3.85 15.63 -14.57
CA ASP A 207 -2.40 15.70 -14.59
C ASP A 207 -1.76 14.37 -14.20
N VAL A 208 -0.63 14.05 -14.85
CA VAL A 208 0.21 12.90 -14.51
C VAL A 208 1.60 13.42 -14.16
N PHE A 209 2.01 13.22 -12.93
CA PHE A 209 3.28 13.70 -12.42
C PHE A 209 4.30 12.58 -12.32
N LYS A 210 5.57 12.93 -12.49
CA LYS A 210 6.75 12.11 -12.25
C LYS A 210 7.60 12.73 -11.15
N TYR A 211 7.98 11.91 -10.19
CA TYR A 211 8.80 12.29 -9.04
C TYR A 211 9.97 11.32 -8.87
N ASN A 212 10.99 11.76 -8.14
CA ASN A 212 12.01 10.87 -7.58
C ASN A 212 11.39 10.07 -6.42
N ALA A 213 11.58 8.75 -6.41
CA ALA A 213 10.99 7.85 -5.42
C ALA A 213 11.77 7.72 -4.10
N ASP A 214 12.95 8.33 -4.00
CA ASP A 214 13.72 8.38 -2.77
C ASP A 214 13.39 9.61 -1.91
N ASP A 215 13.25 10.77 -2.54
CA ASP A 215 13.06 12.05 -1.82
C ASP A 215 11.75 12.78 -2.16
N GLY A 216 10.96 12.29 -3.12
CA GLY A 216 9.70 12.93 -3.52
C GLY A 216 9.89 14.19 -4.36
N SER A 217 11.10 14.51 -4.82
CA SER A 217 11.34 15.70 -5.64
C SER A 217 10.62 15.62 -6.98
N PHE A 218 9.95 16.71 -7.35
CA PHE A 218 9.28 16.85 -8.63
C PHE A 218 10.29 16.83 -9.78
N LEU A 219 9.98 16.06 -10.84
CA LEU A 219 10.82 15.96 -12.02
C LEU A 219 10.14 16.51 -13.26
N ASP A 220 8.93 16.06 -13.55
CA ASP A 220 8.22 16.43 -14.78
C ASP A 220 6.72 16.07 -14.70
N LYS A 221 5.89 16.60 -15.61
CA LYS A 221 4.47 16.27 -15.69
C LYS A 221 3.91 16.33 -17.11
N LEU A 222 2.77 15.67 -17.30
CA LEU A 222 1.91 15.87 -18.46
C LEU A 222 0.50 16.26 -18.02
N SER A 223 -0.02 17.35 -18.57
CA SER A 223 -1.41 17.77 -18.41
C SER A 223 -2.24 17.25 -19.58
N LEU A 224 -3.13 16.29 -19.34
CA LEU A 224 -3.99 15.69 -20.38
C LEU A 224 -5.33 16.43 -20.55
N THR A 225 -5.70 17.31 -19.61
CA THR A 225 -6.93 18.12 -19.56
C THR A 225 -8.25 17.35 -19.46
N ASP A 226 -8.27 16.06 -19.81
CA ASP A 226 -9.37 15.15 -19.55
C ASP A 226 -9.31 14.60 -18.12
N PRO A 227 -10.45 14.29 -17.47
CA PRO A 227 -10.44 13.48 -16.26
C PRO A 227 -9.72 12.15 -16.49
N ILE A 228 -8.83 11.77 -15.57
CA ILE A 228 -8.04 10.53 -15.67
C ILE A 228 -8.32 9.62 -14.47
N ALA A 229 -8.06 8.33 -14.60
CA ALA A 229 -8.19 7.38 -13.49
C ALA A 229 -6.85 6.71 -13.18
N LEU A 230 -6.74 5.41 -13.44
CA LEU A 230 -5.57 4.61 -13.07
C LEU A 230 -4.46 4.68 -14.12
N ILE A 231 -3.25 4.39 -13.67
CA ILE A 231 -2.04 4.37 -14.48
C ILE A 231 -1.37 3.01 -14.41
N LYS A 232 -0.65 2.63 -15.47
CA LYS A 232 0.15 1.40 -15.50
C LYS A 232 1.47 1.60 -16.22
N LEU A 233 2.56 1.28 -15.55
CA LEU A 233 3.89 1.38 -16.15
C LEU A 233 4.20 0.14 -17.00
N SER A 234 4.77 0.35 -18.18
CA SER A 234 5.34 -0.72 -19.00
C SER A 234 6.54 -1.37 -18.29
N LYS A 235 6.78 -2.65 -18.58
CA LYS A 235 7.84 -3.42 -17.89
C LYS A 235 9.25 -2.85 -18.05
N ASP A 236 9.53 -2.23 -19.19
CA ASP A 236 10.81 -1.60 -19.49
C ASP A 236 10.89 -0.15 -19.00
N ASN A 237 9.88 0.31 -18.25
CA ASN A 237 9.70 1.66 -17.74
C ASN A 237 9.62 2.74 -18.84
N SER A 238 9.52 2.42 -20.13
CA SER A 238 9.62 3.40 -21.23
C SER A 238 8.31 4.15 -21.51
N LYS A 239 7.18 3.49 -21.23
CA LYS A 239 5.82 4.00 -21.41
C LYS A 239 5.02 3.93 -20.12
N LEU A 240 4.18 4.94 -19.89
CA LEU A 240 3.12 4.95 -18.88
C LEU A 240 1.77 5.01 -19.60
N TYR A 241 0.89 4.07 -19.29
CA TYR A 241 -0.46 4.00 -19.83
C TYR A 241 -1.45 4.58 -18.82
N VAL A 242 -2.35 5.46 -19.28
CA VAL A 242 -3.28 6.20 -18.40
C VAL A 242 -4.68 6.10 -18.97
N THR A 243 -5.66 5.70 -18.16
CA THR A 243 -7.07 5.76 -18.57
C THR A 243 -7.57 7.20 -18.49
N THR A 244 -8.09 7.72 -19.60
CA THR A 244 -8.51 9.13 -19.73
C THR A 244 -9.93 9.26 -20.23
N ASN A 245 -10.52 10.42 -19.96
CA ASN A 245 -11.94 10.70 -20.06
C ASN A 245 -12.78 9.78 -19.15
N PHE A 246 -12.28 9.52 -17.92
CA PHE A 246 -13.04 8.80 -16.90
C PHE A 246 -14.14 9.70 -16.34
N GLN A 247 -15.37 9.21 -16.34
CA GLN A 247 -16.51 10.00 -15.88
C GLN A 247 -17.34 9.18 -14.90
N VAL A 248 -17.70 9.78 -13.77
CA VAL A 248 -18.59 9.16 -12.76
C VAL A 248 -20.07 9.20 -13.16
N ASN A 249 -20.40 9.97 -14.19
CA ASN A 249 -21.73 10.07 -14.77
C ASN A 249 -21.61 9.62 -16.23
N ASN A 250 -22.45 8.68 -16.67
CA ASN A 250 -22.41 8.18 -18.04
C ASN A 250 -22.86 9.26 -19.03
N THR A 251 -21.91 9.94 -19.68
CA THR A 251 -22.19 10.94 -20.72
C THR A 251 -22.29 10.35 -22.13
N GLY A 252 -22.08 9.04 -22.28
CA GLY A 252 -22.04 8.37 -23.58
C GLY A 252 -20.77 8.66 -24.39
N GLN A 253 -19.82 9.43 -23.86
CA GLN A 253 -18.56 9.74 -24.55
C GLN A 253 -17.53 8.62 -24.34
N ASN A 254 -16.96 8.15 -25.44
CA ASN A 254 -15.84 7.21 -25.40
C ASN A 254 -14.62 7.87 -24.74
N GLY A 255 -13.84 7.07 -24.01
CA GLY A 255 -12.56 7.48 -23.46
C GLY A 255 -11.37 6.90 -24.20
N PHE A 256 -10.19 7.09 -23.62
CA PHE A 256 -8.94 6.68 -24.22
C PHE A 256 -8.02 6.01 -23.21
N VAL A 257 -7.01 5.32 -23.75
CA VAL A 257 -5.74 5.10 -23.05
C VAL A 257 -4.72 6.07 -23.63
N SER A 258 -4.27 7.02 -22.82
CA SER A 258 -3.16 7.89 -23.18
C SER A 258 -1.84 7.18 -22.91
N VAL A 259 -0.97 7.13 -23.92
CA VAL A 259 0.36 6.52 -23.86
C VAL A 259 1.38 7.63 -23.71
N ILE A 260 2.09 7.65 -22.58
CA ILE A 260 3.04 8.70 -22.21
C ILE A 260 4.46 8.11 -22.24
N ARG A 261 5.41 8.81 -22.86
CA ARG A 261 6.83 8.46 -22.78
C ARG A 261 7.38 8.93 -21.44
N THR A 262 8.01 8.05 -20.67
CA THR A 262 8.44 8.38 -19.29
C THR A 262 9.73 9.18 -19.22
N SER A 263 10.50 9.24 -20.31
CA SER A 263 11.77 9.96 -20.35
C SER A 263 11.60 11.48 -20.31
N ASP A 264 10.52 11.99 -20.91
CA ASP A 264 10.23 13.42 -21.11
C ASP A 264 8.76 13.77 -20.86
N MET A 265 8.00 12.85 -20.26
CA MET A 265 6.55 12.93 -20.04
C MET A 265 5.73 13.30 -21.29
N GLY A 266 6.25 13.02 -22.49
CA GLY A 266 5.58 13.37 -23.74
C GLY A 266 4.43 12.43 -24.09
N LEU A 267 3.28 12.98 -24.48
CA LEU A 267 2.18 12.19 -25.05
C LEU A 267 2.62 11.56 -26.38
N ILE A 268 2.57 10.23 -26.47
CA ILE A 268 2.86 9.48 -27.69
C ILE A 268 1.61 9.38 -28.56
N LYS A 269 0.49 8.93 -27.97
CA LYS A 269 -0.80 8.75 -28.65
C LYS A 269 -1.92 8.47 -27.66
N GLN A 270 -3.16 8.60 -28.13
CA GLN A 270 -4.35 8.16 -27.43
C GLN A 270 -4.99 6.99 -28.19
N ILE A 271 -5.32 5.92 -27.46
CA ILE A 271 -5.93 4.71 -28.01
C ILE A 271 -7.42 4.74 -27.66
N PRO A 272 -8.34 4.80 -28.64
CA PRO A 272 -9.76 4.81 -28.36
C PRO A 272 -10.20 3.53 -27.64
N VAL A 273 -10.96 3.70 -26.57
CA VAL A 273 -11.64 2.63 -25.84
C VAL A 273 -13.09 3.03 -25.58
N GLY A 274 -13.82 2.23 -24.79
CA GLY A 274 -15.21 2.49 -24.47
C GLY A 274 -15.43 3.67 -23.52
N ILE A 275 -16.67 3.83 -23.12
CA ILE A 275 -17.16 4.91 -22.24
C ILE A 275 -16.63 4.69 -20.82
N SER A 276 -16.04 5.76 -20.26
CA SER A 276 -15.51 5.82 -18.90
C SER A 276 -14.52 4.69 -18.57
N PRO A 277 -13.34 4.66 -19.21
CA PRO A 277 -12.31 3.69 -18.87
C PRO A 277 -11.76 3.96 -17.47
N HIS A 278 -11.53 2.91 -16.68
CA HIS A 278 -11.05 3.06 -15.30
C HIS A 278 -9.90 2.09 -15.00
N GLY A 279 -10.20 0.80 -14.86
CA GLY A 279 -9.27 -0.27 -14.56
C GLY A 279 -8.27 -0.49 -15.69
N ILE A 280 -7.00 -0.65 -15.35
CA ILE A 280 -5.92 -0.90 -16.30
C ILE A 280 -4.91 -1.87 -15.70
N ASN A 281 -4.52 -2.91 -16.44
CA ASN A 281 -3.52 -3.85 -15.99
C ASN A 281 -2.72 -4.45 -17.15
N LEU A 282 -1.46 -4.80 -16.89
CA LEU A 282 -0.52 -5.28 -17.89
C LEU A 282 -0.35 -6.79 -17.79
N SER A 283 -0.45 -7.49 -18.92
CA SER A 283 -0.10 -8.91 -19.04
C SER A 283 1.26 -9.23 -18.45
N ARG A 284 1.44 -10.49 -18.04
CA ARG A 284 2.67 -10.91 -17.37
C ARG A 284 3.88 -10.89 -18.27
N ASP A 285 3.75 -10.91 -19.59
CA ASP A 285 4.88 -10.73 -20.52
C ASP A 285 5.05 -9.27 -20.98
N GLY A 286 4.13 -8.39 -20.57
CA GLY A 286 4.13 -6.97 -20.91
C GLY A 286 3.56 -6.66 -22.29
N LYS A 287 3.12 -7.65 -23.08
CA LYS A 287 2.74 -7.44 -24.49
C LYS A 287 1.32 -6.94 -24.66
N LEU A 288 0.43 -7.35 -23.76
CA LEU A 288 -0.96 -6.91 -23.73
C LEU A 288 -1.27 -6.02 -22.53
N LEU A 289 -2.15 -5.05 -22.75
CA LEU A 289 -2.73 -4.17 -21.76
C LEU A 289 -4.25 -4.38 -21.76
N TYR A 290 -4.81 -4.59 -20.58
CA TYR A 290 -6.24 -4.83 -20.36
C TYR A 290 -6.87 -3.59 -19.73
N VAL A 291 -8.00 -3.15 -20.27
CA VAL A 291 -8.67 -1.92 -19.83
C VAL A 291 -10.16 -2.14 -19.66
N THR A 292 -10.70 -1.85 -18.48
CA THR A 292 -12.15 -1.88 -18.25
C THR A 292 -12.77 -0.56 -18.70
N ALA A 293 -13.85 -0.64 -19.48
CA ALA A 293 -14.68 0.50 -19.85
C ALA A 293 -16.04 0.38 -19.13
N VAL A 294 -16.21 1.17 -18.06
CA VAL A 294 -17.25 0.98 -17.04
C VAL A 294 -18.65 1.03 -17.67
N TYR A 295 -18.94 2.02 -18.51
CA TYR A 295 -20.29 2.20 -19.06
C TYR A 295 -20.47 1.60 -20.45
N SER A 296 -19.40 1.14 -21.08
CA SER A 296 -19.51 0.28 -22.26
C SER A 296 -19.68 -1.20 -21.90
N ASP A 297 -19.53 -1.55 -20.62
CA ASP A 297 -19.59 -2.93 -20.13
C ASP A 297 -18.66 -3.87 -20.89
N ARG A 298 -17.43 -3.40 -21.15
CA ARG A 298 -16.44 -4.08 -22.00
C ARG A 298 -15.06 -4.11 -21.36
N LEU A 299 -14.31 -5.16 -21.66
CA LEU A 299 -12.87 -5.19 -21.47
C LEU A 299 -12.18 -5.04 -22.82
N TYR A 300 -11.27 -4.07 -22.93
CA TYR A 300 -10.41 -3.84 -24.09
C TYR A 300 -9.05 -4.51 -23.90
N VAL A 301 -8.51 -5.05 -24.99
CA VAL A 301 -7.19 -5.68 -25.05
C VAL A 301 -6.35 -4.94 -26.08
N ILE A 302 -5.25 -4.36 -25.62
CA ILE A 302 -4.38 -3.48 -26.40
C ILE A 302 -3.01 -4.15 -26.51
N ASP A 303 -2.44 -4.17 -27.72
CA ASP A 303 -1.06 -4.56 -27.95
C ASP A 303 -0.14 -3.37 -27.63
N THR A 304 0.85 -3.58 -26.77
CA THR A 304 1.75 -2.52 -26.24
C THR A 304 2.93 -2.21 -27.17
N GLN A 305 3.21 -3.09 -28.14
CA GLN A 305 4.25 -2.86 -29.13
C GLN A 305 3.76 -1.87 -30.19
N THR A 306 2.52 -2.07 -30.64
CA THR A 306 1.83 -1.24 -31.65
C THR A 306 0.96 -0.14 -31.01
N ASP A 307 0.76 -0.20 -29.70
CA ASP A 307 -0.14 0.64 -28.91
C ASP A 307 -1.55 0.69 -29.54
N SER A 308 -2.09 -0.46 -29.94
CA SER A 308 -3.35 -0.51 -30.70
C SER A 308 -4.30 -1.57 -30.14
N THR A 309 -5.59 -1.26 -30.15
CA THR A 309 -6.64 -2.19 -29.72
C THR A 309 -6.62 -3.42 -30.63
N VAL A 310 -6.41 -4.59 -30.03
CA VAL A 310 -6.45 -5.89 -30.70
C VAL A 310 -7.87 -6.42 -30.75
N THR A 311 -8.56 -6.36 -29.62
CA THR A 311 -9.95 -6.80 -29.48
C THR A 311 -10.59 -6.16 -28.25
N PHE A 312 -11.90 -6.29 -28.13
CA PHE A 312 -12.62 -6.14 -26.88
C PHE A 312 -13.64 -7.28 -26.76
N PHE A 313 -14.18 -7.47 -25.56
CA PHE A 313 -15.28 -8.39 -25.33
C PHE A 313 -16.25 -7.84 -24.28
N ASP A 314 -17.51 -8.21 -24.41
CA ASP A 314 -18.57 -7.77 -23.51
C ASP A 314 -18.47 -8.53 -22.18
N ILE A 315 -18.63 -7.80 -21.07
CA ILE A 315 -18.61 -8.36 -19.72
C ILE A 315 -19.85 -9.24 -19.50
N ALA A 316 -20.99 -8.83 -20.03
CA ALA A 316 -22.25 -9.58 -20.07
C ALA A 316 -22.29 -10.74 -21.08
N GLY A 317 -21.15 -11.25 -21.59
CA GLY A 317 -21.07 -12.18 -22.73
C GLY A 317 -21.78 -13.55 -22.60
N ASP A 318 -22.40 -13.83 -21.46
CA ASP A 318 -23.17 -15.05 -21.14
C ASP A 318 -24.69 -14.87 -21.16
N VAL A 319 -25.15 -13.62 -21.20
CA VAL A 319 -26.57 -13.26 -21.17
C VAL A 319 -26.86 -12.34 -22.38
N GLY A 320 -28.08 -12.37 -22.94
CA GLY A 320 -28.54 -11.56 -24.11
C GLY A 320 -28.44 -10.01 -23.93
N PRO A 321 -29.33 -9.15 -24.46
CA PRO A 321 -29.23 -7.70 -24.18
C PRO A 321 -29.51 -7.43 -22.69
N GLN A 322 -28.47 -7.22 -21.88
CA GLN A 322 -28.44 -7.56 -20.46
C GLN A 322 -27.66 -6.53 -19.62
N PRO A 323 -27.83 -6.56 -18.28
CA PRO A 323 -27.67 -5.39 -17.42
C PRO A 323 -26.25 -4.83 -17.41
N ILE A 324 -26.13 -3.55 -17.08
CA ILE A 324 -24.83 -2.88 -16.90
C ILE A 324 -24.14 -3.52 -15.69
N TYR A 325 -22.99 -4.17 -15.87
CA TYR A 325 -22.21 -4.78 -14.76
C TYR A 325 -21.25 -3.75 -14.12
N GLU A 326 -20.89 -2.70 -14.86
CA GLU A 326 -19.92 -1.66 -14.45
C GLU A 326 -18.54 -2.26 -14.11
N PRO A 327 -17.81 -2.83 -15.09
CA PRO A 327 -16.48 -3.39 -14.87
C PRO A 327 -15.50 -2.32 -14.42
N TYR A 328 -14.85 -2.51 -13.27
CA TYR A 328 -14.10 -1.43 -12.63
C TYR A 328 -12.58 -1.67 -12.54
N HIS A 329 -12.16 -2.92 -12.36
CA HIS A 329 -10.76 -3.33 -12.35
C HIS A 329 -10.60 -4.73 -12.97
N VAL A 330 -9.38 -5.03 -13.42
CA VAL A 330 -8.99 -6.33 -13.99
C VAL A 330 -7.72 -6.84 -13.34
N GLY A 331 -7.77 -8.03 -12.75
CA GLY A 331 -6.60 -8.78 -12.27
C GLY A 331 -6.32 -9.98 -13.16
N LEU A 332 -5.07 -10.44 -13.10
CA LEU A 332 -4.52 -11.45 -14.01
C LEU A 332 -3.93 -12.61 -13.20
N SER A 333 -4.27 -13.84 -13.56
CA SER A 333 -3.57 -14.99 -13.01
C SER A 333 -2.07 -14.96 -13.36
N PRO A 334 -1.21 -15.67 -12.63
CA PRO A 334 0.16 -15.90 -13.06
C PRO A 334 0.22 -16.56 -14.44
N ALA A 335 1.36 -16.42 -15.10
CA ALA A 335 1.58 -17.13 -16.36
C ALA A 335 1.51 -18.64 -16.14
N GLY A 336 0.71 -19.33 -16.95
CA GLY A 336 0.71 -20.80 -16.98
C GLY A 336 1.98 -21.36 -17.60
N SER A 337 2.05 -22.68 -17.76
CA SER A 337 3.16 -23.35 -18.46
C SER A 337 3.38 -22.87 -19.90
N GLN A 338 2.37 -22.23 -20.49
CA GLN A 338 2.40 -21.66 -21.84
C GLN A 338 3.02 -20.24 -21.90
N GLY A 339 3.38 -19.64 -20.75
CA GLY A 339 4.04 -18.33 -20.69
C GLY A 339 3.11 -17.11 -20.71
N TYR A 340 1.78 -17.31 -20.66
CA TYR A 340 0.78 -16.25 -20.56
C TYR A 340 -0.24 -16.53 -19.44
N GLU A 341 -0.90 -15.47 -18.95
CA GLU A 341 -2.00 -15.60 -17.98
C GLU A 341 -3.21 -16.31 -18.58
N ASN A 342 -3.69 -17.36 -17.92
CA ASN A 342 -4.81 -18.18 -18.43
C ASN A 342 -6.18 -17.60 -18.07
N TYR A 343 -6.22 -16.68 -17.10
CA TYR A 343 -7.46 -16.17 -16.49
C TYR A 343 -7.37 -14.68 -16.20
N LEU A 344 -8.47 -13.99 -16.49
CA LEU A 344 -8.75 -12.60 -16.13
C LEU A 344 -9.88 -12.58 -15.10
N PHE A 345 -9.75 -11.71 -14.10
CA PHE A 345 -10.74 -11.49 -13.05
C PHE A 345 -11.20 -10.05 -13.10
N VAL A 346 -12.49 -9.80 -13.31
CA VAL A 346 -13.04 -8.46 -13.52
C VAL A 346 -14.02 -8.11 -12.41
N THR A 347 -13.73 -7.08 -11.62
CA THR A 347 -14.68 -6.56 -10.61
C THR A 347 -15.83 -5.85 -11.31
N CYS A 348 -17.06 -6.14 -10.90
CA CYS A 348 -18.29 -5.58 -11.45
C CYS A 348 -19.06 -4.86 -10.34
N ARG A 349 -19.06 -3.52 -10.38
CA ARG A 349 -19.60 -2.69 -9.29
C ARG A 349 -21.10 -2.75 -9.17
N ASN A 350 -21.81 -2.90 -10.29
CA ASN A 350 -23.26 -2.76 -10.24
C ASN A 350 -23.95 -3.97 -9.58
N ASN A 351 -23.41 -5.17 -9.79
CA ASN A 351 -24.03 -6.40 -9.33
C ASN A 351 -23.21 -7.15 -8.27
N GLY A 352 -22.11 -6.58 -7.78
CA GLY A 352 -21.33 -7.14 -6.67
C GLY A 352 -20.65 -8.46 -7.03
N GLN A 353 -20.05 -8.56 -8.22
CA GLN A 353 -19.40 -9.79 -8.69
C GLN A 353 -17.95 -9.58 -9.08
N VAL A 354 -17.16 -10.65 -8.98
CA VAL A 354 -15.92 -10.84 -9.74
C VAL A 354 -16.21 -11.84 -10.84
N ARG A 355 -16.11 -11.40 -12.10
CA ARG A 355 -16.32 -12.25 -13.28
C ARG A 355 -15.01 -12.82 -13.80
N ILE A 356 -15.04 -14.07 -14.22
CA ILE A 356 -13.87 -14.85 -14.58
C ILE A 356 -13.92 -15.17 -16.07
N PHE A 357 -12.84 -14.83 -16.76
CA PHE A 357 -12.68 -15.12 -18.18
C PHE A 357 -11.44 -15.96 -18.42
N GLN A 358 -11.59 -17.03 -19.19
CA GLN A 358 -10.47 -17.82 -19.68
C GLN A 358 -9.87 -17.16 -20.92
N ARG A 359 -8.56 -17.00 -20.94
CA ARG A 359 -7.78 -16.60 -22.10
C ARG A 359 -7.24 -17.86 -22.80
N THR A 360 -7.57 -18.00 -24.08
CA THR A 360 -7.07 -19.09 -24.93
C THR A 360 -6.27 -18.51 -26.09
N VAL A 361 -4.99 -18.88 -26.17
CA VAL A 361 -4.10 -18.49 -27.25
C VAL A 361 -3.83 -19.71 -28.13
N THR A 362 -4.14 -19.59 -29.42
CA THR A 362 -3.77 -20.53 -30.47
C THR A 362 -2.82 -19.82 -31.45
N SER A 363 -2.30 -20.53 -32.46
CA SER A 363 -1.43 -19.92 -33.46
C SER A 363 -2.07 -18.74 -34.20
N ASN A 364 -3.41 -18.69 -34.27
CA ASN A 364 -4.15 -17.74 -35.09
C ASN A 364 -5.17 -16.89 -34.31
N GLN A 365 -5.34 -17.12 -33.01
CA GLN A 365 -6.42 -16.50 -32.23
C GLN A 365 -6.03 -16.31 -30.77
N ASN A 366 -6.42 -15.17 -30.21
CA ASN A 366 -6.42 -14.89 -28.77
C ASN A 366 -7.87 -14.59 -28.36
N SER A 367 -8.52 -15.54 -27.70
CA SER A 367 -9.95 -15.45 -27.34
C SER A 367 -10.16 -15.39 -25.84
N PHE A 368 -11.25 -14.76 -25.44
CA PHE A 368 -11.67 -14.60 -24.05
C PHE A 368 -13.08 -15.14 -23.88
N THR A 369 -13.23 -16.12 -23.00
CA THR A 369 -14.51 -16.80 -22.78
C THR A 369 -14.91 -16.62 -21.33
N PHE A 370 -16.13 -16.17 -21.08
CA PHE A 370 -16.69 -16.19 -19.72
C PHE A 370 -16.82 -17.64 -19.25
N ILE A 371 -16.34 -17.94 -18.05
CA ILE A 371 -16.41 -19.30 -17.50
C ILE A 371 -17.16 -19.36 -16.17
N ASP A 372 -17.08 -18.31 -15.34
CA ASP A 372 -17.70 -18.31 -14.02
C ASP A 372 -17.75 -16.90 -13.40
N SER A 373 -18.53 -16.73 -12.33
CA SER A 373 -18.50 -15.52 -11.49
C SER A 373 -18.68 -15.82 -10.01
N VAL A 374 -18.10 -14.96 -9.18
CA VAL A 374 -18.20 -15.04 -7.72
C VAL A 374 -18.91 -13.78 -7.22
N THR A 375 -20.01 -13.94 -6.50
CA THR A 375 -20.61 -12.84 -5.73
C THR A 375 -19.70 -12.49 -4.55
N VAL A 376 -19.36 -11.22 -4.40
CA VAL A 376 -18.46 -10.71 -3.37
C VAL A 376 -19.19 -9.78 -2.42
N GLY A 377 -18.58 -9.54 -1.26
CA GLY A 377 -19.19 -8.79 -0.17
C GLY A 377 -20.34 -9.53 0.53
N SER A 378 -20.88 -8.91 1.57
CA SER A 378 -21.98 -9.45 2.39
C SER A 378 -23.36 -8.94 1.97
N ASN A 379 -23.40 -7.95 1.07
CA ASN A 379 -24.62 -7.31 0.62
C ASN A 379 -24.59 -6.97 -0.89
N THR A 380 -25.76 -6.72 -1.47
CA THR A 380 -25.93 -6.50 -2.91
C THR A 380 -25.38 -5.17 -3.44
N ASP A 381 -25.04 -4.22 -2.56
CA ASP A 381 -24.43 -2.93 -2.90
C ASP A 381 -22.96 -2.86 -2.45
N CYS A 382 -22.24 -3.99 -2.40
CA CYS A 382 -20.89 -4.04 -1.85
C CYS A 382 -19.85 -3.22 -2.64
N LYS A 383 -20.13 -2.92 -3.93
CA LYS A 383 -19.30 -2.13 -4.85
C LYS A 383 -17.82 -2.58 -4.86
N PRO A 384 -17.50 -3.75 -5.44
CA PRO A 384 -16.11 -4.19 -5.56
C PRO A 384 -15.29 -3.24 -6.43
N ILE A 385 -14.12 -2.81 -5.95
CA ILE A 385 -13.28 -1.80 -6.61
C ILE A 385 -12.06 -2.44 -7.27
N GLN A 386 -10.91 -2.47 -6.59
CA GLN A 386 -9.73 -3.16 -7.08
C GLN A 386 -9.66 -4.57 -6.49
N LEU A 387 -8.99 -5.44 -7.25
CA LEU A 387 -8.58 -6.75 -6.79
C LEU A 387 -7.13 -6.97 -7.18
N ASP A 388 -6.46 -7.86 -6.47
CA ASP A 388 -5.15 -8.36 -6.88
C ASP A 388 -5.09 -9.88 -6.73
N VAL A 389 -4.20 -10.50 -7.49
CA VAL A 389 -4.02 -11.95 -7.55
C VAL A 389 -2.66 -12.30 -6.97
N SER A 390 -2.64 -13.25 -6.04
CA SER A 390 -1.42 -13.67 -5.36
C SER A 390 -0.35 -14.13 -6.37
N PRO A 391 0.95 -13.95 -6.07
CA PRO A 391 2.03 -14.35 -6.98
C PRO A 391 2.00 -15.84 -7.37
N ASN A 392 1.55 -16.70 -6.46
CA ASN A 392 1.38 -18.14 -6.72
C ASN A 392 0.04 -18.48 -7.42
N GLY A 393 -0.84 -17.50 -7.63
CA GLY A 393 -2.12 -17.65 -8.31
C GLY A 393 -3.14 -18.50 -7.57
N GLN A 394 -3.03 -18.60 -6.24
CA GLN A 394 -3.95 -19.37 -5.41
C GLN A 394 -5.06 -18.52 -4.80
N TYR A 395 -4.85 -17.22 -4.65
CA TYR A 395 -5.76 -16.32 -3.96
C TYR A 395 -6.00 -15.06 -4.78
N ILE A 396 -7.23 -14.56 -4.71
CA ILE A 396 -7.63 -13.27 -5.25
C ILE A 396 -8.28 -12.51 -4.09
N TYR A 397 -7.82 -11.31 -3.85
CA TYR A 397 -8.37 -10.44 -2.80
C TYR A 397 -9.07 -9.28 -3.46
N THR A 398 -10.34 -9.06 -3.13
CA THR A 398 -11.17 -8.00 -3.71
C THR A 398 -11.66 -7.06 -2.63
N ALA A 399 -11.40 -5.77 -2.80
CA ALA A 399 -11.90 -4.74 -1.90
C ALA A 399 -13.35 -4.38 -2.22
N ASN A 400 -14.24 -4.48 -1.22
CA ASN A 400 -15.65 -4.15 -1.33
C ASN A 400 -15.94 -2.83 -0.62
N SER A 401 -15.90 -1.73 -1.38
CA SER A 401 -15.82 -0.38 -0.79
C SER A 401 -17.07 0.02 0.01
N ASN A 402 -18.27 -0.39 -0.37
CA ASN A 402 -19.48 0.00 0.37
C ASN A 402 -19.79 -0.95 1.53
N ASP A 403 -19.37 -2.21 1.42
CA ASP A 403 -19.53 -3.24 2.45
C ASP A 403 -18.46 -3.15 3.56
N SER A 404 -17.40 -2.36 3.34
CA SER A 404 -16.24 -2.27 4.25
C SER A 404 -15.61 -3.62 4.56
N SER A 405 -15.50 -4.47 3.54
CA SER A 405 -14.99 -5.83 3.64
C SER A 405 -14.00 -6.15 2.54
N VAL A 406 -13.26 -7.25 2.71
CA VAL A 406 -12.43 -7.85 1.66
C VAL A 406 -12.90 -9.27 1.44
N THR A 407 -13.22 -9.62 0.19
CA THR A 407 -13.53 -11.00 -0.17
C THR A 407 -12.27 -11.71 -0.65
N VAL A 408 -12.03 -12.90 -0.10
CA VAL A 408 -10.97 -13.82 -0.53
C VAL A 408 -11.60 -14.90 -1.41
N ILE A 409 -11.10 -14.99 -2.63
CA ILE A 409 -11.46 -16.03 -3.59
C ILE A 409 -10.24 -16.95 -3.74
N GLN A 410 -10.37 -18.18 -3.27
CA GLN A 410 -9.33 -19.20 -3.37
C GLN A 410 -9.61 -20.14 -4.54
N LYS A 411 -8.54 -20.58 -5.19
CA LYS A 411 -8.58 -21.60 -6.23
C LYS A 411 -8.91 -22.98 -5.62
N ASN A 412 -9.98 -23.63 -6.10
CA ASN A 412 -10.43 -24.95 -5.58
C ASN A 412 -9.68 -26.15 -6.17
N GLU A 413 -9.17 -26.06 -7.41
CA GLU A 413 -8.51 -27.17 -8.13
C GLU A 413 -7.21 -26.74 -8.86
N THR A 414 -6.77 -27.49 -9.89
CA THR A 414 -5.63 -27.10 -10.73
C THR A 414 -5.88 -25.87 -11.61
N ASP A 415 -7.12 -25.39 -11.71
CA ASP A 415 -7.50 -24.19 -12.44
C ASP A 415 -8.66 -23.40 -11.76
N PHE A 416 -9.01 -22.24 -12.33
CA PHE A 416 -10.04 -21.32 -11.81
C PHE A 416 -11.41 -21.52 -12.50
N ALA A 417 -11.63 -22.65 -13.17
CA ALA A 417 -12.81 -22.81 -14.04
C ALA A 417 -14.15 -22.95 -13.32
N PHE A 418 -14.15 -23.30 -12.02
CA PHE A 418 -15.37 -23.53 -11.23
C PHE A 418 -15.20 -23.05 -9.78
N LEU A 419 -15.27 -21.73 -9.57
CA LEU A 419 -15.21 -21.09 -8.26
C LEU A 419 -16.63 -20.88 -7.71
N THR A 420 -17.22 -21.92 -7.13
CA THR A 420 -18.59 -21.83 -6.61
C THR A 420 -18.71 -21.28 -5.19
N ASN A 421 -17.62 -20.92 -4.51
CA ASN A 421 -17.67 -20.54 -3.09
C ASN A 421 -16.89 -19.25 -2.78
N ILE A 422 -17.52 -18.36 -2.01
CA ILE A 422 -16.82 -17.39 -1.16
C ILE A 422 -15.95 -18.20 -0.21
N THR A 423 -14.63 -18.06 -0.30
CA THR A 423 -13.73 -18.87 0.55
C THR A 423 -13.48 -18.24 1.91
N LYS A 424 -13.48 -16.90 1.96
CA LYS A 424 -13.58 -16.12 3.21
C LYS A 424 -14.03 -14.69 2.93
N GLN A 425 -14.83 -14.13 3.82
CA GLN A 425 -15.10 -12.71 3.91
C GLN A 425 -14.33 -12.17 5.13
N ILE A 426 -13.51 -11.15 4.93
CA ILE A 426 -12.82 -10.45 6.01
C ILE A 426 -13.63 -9.18 6.29
N ASP A 427 -14.27 -9.18 7.45
CA ASP A 427 -15.15 -8.12 7.92
C ASP A 427 -14.36 -7.06 8.70
N PRO A 428 -14.92 -5.86 8.91
CA PRO A 428 -14.21 -4.74 9.55
C PRO A 428 -13.88 -4.97 11.04
N HIS A 429 -14.20 -6.14 11.60
CA HIS A 429 -13.94 -6.50 12.99
C HIS A 429 -13.14 -7.82 13.14
N ASP A 430 -12.68 -8.43 12.04
CA ASP A 430 -11.90 -9.67 12.09
C ASP A 430 -10.46 -9.37 12.59
N GLY A 431 -10.26 -9.38 13.91
CA GLY A 431 -8.94 -9.23 14.54
C GLY A 431 -8.78 -8.16 15.64
N GLY A 432 -9.83 -7.49 16.13
CA GLY A 432 -9.72 -6.54 17.27
C GLY A 432 -9.99 -5.09 16.90
N GLU A 433 -9.18 -4.13 17.40
CA GLU A 433 -9.30 -2.69 17.10
C GLU A 433 -9.04 -2.34 15.62
N HIS A 434 -8.55 -3.31 14.84
CA HIS A 434 -8.23 -3.18 13.43
C HIS A 434 -9.48 -3.22 12.56
N ARG A 435 -9.63 -2.24 11.66
CA ARG A 435 -10.86 -2.06 10.89
C ARG A 435 -10.59 -1.83 9.41
N LEU A 436 -11.43 -2.43 8.58
CA LEU A 436 -11.61 -2.03 7.18
C LEU A 436 -12.66 -0.92 7.13
N SER A 437 -12.43 0.10 6.31
CA SER A 437 -13.38 1.20 6.13
C SER A 437 -13.27 1.78 4.74
N GLN A 438 -14.23 1.42 3.90
CA GLN A 438 -14.21 1.73 2.48
C GLN A 438 -12.90 1.28 1.81
N PRO A 439 -12.54 -0.02 1.88
CA PRO A 439 -11.36 -0.55 1.23
C PRO A 439 -11.44 -0.31 -0.27
N ASN A 440 -10.31 -0.01 -0.90
CA ASN A 440 -10.27 0.44 -2.28
C ASN A 440 -9.13 -0.22 -3.07
N GLY A 441 -7.89 0.21 -2.86
CA GLY A 441 -6.72 -0.38 -3.47
C GLY A 441 -6.28 -1.67 -2.77
N VAL A 442 -5.82 -2.64 -3.55
CA VAL A 442 -5.34 -3.95 -3.05
C VAL A 442 -4.04 -4.30 -3.76
N ALA A 443 -3.01 -4.69 -3.01
CA ALA A 443 -1.77 -5.19 -3.58
C ALA A 443 -1.15 -6.29 -2.71
N PHE A 444 -0.71 -7.39 -3.33
CA PHE A 444 0.09 -8.40 -2.66
C PHE A 444 1.54 -7.93 -2.47
N SER A 445 2.10 -8.25 -1.30
CA SER A 445 3.55 -8.40 -1.14
C SER A 445 4.11 -9.36 -2.18
N LYS A 446 5.36 -9.13 -2.60
CA LYS A 446 5.99 -9.94 -3.65
C LYS A 446 6.13 -11.41 -3.33
N ASP A 447 6.36 -11.74 -2.06
CA ASP A 447 6.47 -13.13 -1.61
C ASP A 447 5.09 -13.77 -1.38
N GLY A 448 4.02 -12.99 -1.54
CA GLY A 448 2.63 -13.43 -1.43
C GLY A 448 2.18 -13.72 0.00
N LYS A 449 2.94 -13.30 1.02
CA LYS A 449 2.58 -13.56 2.42
C LYS A 449 1.61 -12.55 3.01
N TYR A 450 1.67 -11.31 2.51
CA TYR A 450 0.83 -10.22 2.95
C TYR A 450 0.04 -9.61 1.80
N VAL A 451 -1.13 -9.08 2.12
CA VAL A 451 -1.93 -8.19 1.26
C VAL A 451 -2.05 -6.84 1.95
N TYR A 452 -1.79 -5.78 1.21
CA TYR A 452 -1.96 -4.41 1.62
C TYR A 452 -3.25 -3.86 1.03
N VAL A 453 -4.10 -3.28 1.86
CA VAL A 453 -5.40 -2.74 1.47
C VAL A 453 -5.48 -1.28 1.87
N ALA A 454 -5.58 -0.38 0.88
CA ALA A 454 -5.83 1.04 1.11
C ALA A 454 -7.31 1.24 1.46
N ASN A 455 -7.59 2.00 2.52
CA ASN A 455 -8.92 2.27 3.04
C ASN A 455 -9.15 3.77 3.07
N ARG A 456 -10.24 4.20 2.44
CA ARG A 456 -10.55 5.63 2.29
C ARG A 456 -11.04 6.27 3.58
N ASN A 457 -11.90 5.55 4.31
CA ASN A 457 -12.50 6.00 5.57
C ASN A 457 -13.14 7.40 5.52
N LYS A 458 -13.74 7.79 4.38
CA LYS A 458 -14.35 9.13 4.18
C LYS A 458 -15.55 9.39 5.07
N ASN A 459 -16.23 8.33 5.47
CA ASN A 459 -17.36 8.40 6.40
C ASN A 459 -16.91 8.56 7.87
N GLY A 460 -15.61 8.47 8.16
CA GLY A 460 -15.07 8.55 9.52
C GLY A 460 -15.49 7.38 10.42
N ALA A 461 -15.83 6.22 9.85
CA ALA A 461 -16.24 5.05 10.63
C ALA A 461 -15.11 4.52 11.54
N VAL A 462 -13.86 4.78 11.17
CA VAL A 462 -12.68 4.58 12.03
C VAL A 462 -12.21 5.96 12.50
N PRO A 463 -12.32 6.27 13.80
CA PRO A 463 -11.81 7.54 14.32
C PRO A 463 -10.27 7.54 14.35
N PRO A 464 -9.63 8.72 14.34
CA PRO A 464 -8.19 8.83 14.52
C PRO A 464 -7.79 8.41 15.94
N HIS A 465 -6.70 7.66 16.08
CA HIS A 465 -6.25 7.11 17.36
C HIS A 465 -5.75 8.20 18.32
N HIS A 466 -5.26 9.31 17.79
CA HIS A 466 -4.67 10.40 18.57
C HIS A 466 -5.57 11.66 18.64
N GLY A 467 -6.89 11.47 18.56
CA GLY A 467 -7.86 12.58 18.57
C GLY A 467 -7.79 13.47 17.33
N GLY A 468 -8.84 14.26 17.11
CA GLY A 468 -9.01 15.07 15.90
C GLY A 468 -10.41 14.92 15.31
N THR A 469 -10.68 15.61 14.21
CA THR A 469 -11.94 15.55 13.46
C THR A 469 -11.69 14.98 12.07
N GLY A 470 -12.59 14.12 11.58
CA GLY A 470 -12.46 13.44 10.28
C GLY A 470 -11.95 12.01 10.42
N GLY A 471 -12.05 11.23 9.35
CA GLY A 471 -11.50 9.87 9.28
C GLY A 471 -10.10 9.90 8.66
N PRO A 472 -9.06 9.37 9.33
CA PRO A 472 -7.77 9.17 8.69
C PRO A 472 -7.89 8.12 7.59
N GLY A 473 -7.04 8.19 6.57
CA GLY A 473 -6.89 7.06 5.65
C GLY A 473 -6.15 5.92 6.36
N LEU A 474 -6.33 4.68 5.90
CA LEU A 474 -5.70 3.52 6.54
C LEU A 474 -5.06 2.60 5.52
N LEU A 475 -3.91 2.02 5.87
CA LEU A 475 -3.35 0.87 5.19
C LEU A 475 -3.48 -0.37 6.08
N THR A 476 -4.35 -1.30 5.69
CA THR A 476 -4.57 -2.55 6.41
C THR A 476 -3.67 -3.64 5.84
N VAL A 477 -3.00 -4.38 6.72
CA VAL A 477 -2.12 -5.49 6.39
C VAL A 477 -2.82 -6.78 6.78
N ILE A 478 -3.03 -7.65 5.80
CA ILE A 478 -3.66 -8.95 5.98
C ILE A 478 -2.62 -10.03 5.74
N GLU A 479 -2.48 -10.96 6.69
CA GLU A 479 -1.67 -12.16 6.50
C GLU A 479 -2.43 -13.19 5.68
N VAL A 480 -1.86 -13.63 4.56
CA VAL A 480 -2.54 -14.51 3.59
C VAL A 480 -2.76 -15.92 4.13
N ALA A 481 -1.84 -16.42 4.96
CA ALA A 481 -1.90 -17.78 5.51
C ALA A 481 -3.11 -17.98 6.44
N THR A 482 -3.50 -16.93 7.17
CA THR A 482 -4.55 -16.93 8.19
C THR A 482 -5.78 -16.14 7.75
N ASN A 483 -5.64 -15.30 6.72
CA ASN A 483 -6.61 -14.32 6.27
C ASN A 483 -7.04 -13.37 7.41
N THR A 484 -6.13 -13.03 8.33
CA THR A 484 -6.43 -12.14 9.46
C THR A 484 -5.75 -10.79 9.27
N ILE A 485 -6.41 -9.73 9.72
CA ILE A 485 -5.78 -8.42 9.80
C ILE A 485 -4.73 -8.47 10.93
N ILE A 486 -3.48 -8.16 10.60
CA ILE A 486 -2.37 -8.18 11.57
C ILE A 486 -1.89 -6.77 11.94
N LYS A 487 -2.23 -5.77 11.13
CA LYS A 487 -1.91 -4.36 11.38
C LYS A 487 -2.85 -3.45 10.59
N THR A 488 -3.19 -2.32 11.17
CA THR A 488 -3.78 -1.19 10.46
C THR A 488 -2.90 0.02 10.74
N ILE A 489 -2.39 0.65 9.68
CA ILE A 489 -1.53 1.83 9.77
C ILE A 489 -2.41 3.05 9.50
N GLU A 490 -2.47 3.97 10.46
CA GLU A 490 -3.12 5.27 10.27
C GLU A 490 -2.25 6.13 9.34
N LEU A 491 -2.87 6.69 8.30
CA LEU A 491 -2.22 7.49 7.27
C LEU A 491 -3.04 8.76 7.02
N GLN A 492 -2.61 9.51 6.01
CA GLN A 492 -3.27 10.74 5.60
C GLN A 492 -4.68 10.46 5.02
N PRO A 493 -5.63 11.41 5.09
CA PRO A 493 -7.02 11.15 4.72
C PRO A 493 -7.25 10.65 3.29
N ASP A 494 -8.24 9.76 3.13
CA ASP A 494 -8.71 9.25 1.83
C ASP A 494 -7.65 8.42 1.06
N CYS A 495 -7.05 7.41 1.71
CA CYS A 495 -6.15 6.45 1.04
C CYS A 495 -6.88 5.69 -0.07
N TYR A 496 -6.42 5.79 -1.32
CA TYR A 496 -7.13 5.28 -2.48
C TYR A 496 -6.45 4.08 -3.15
N SER A 497 -5.23 4.26 -3.67
CA SER A 497 -4.48 3.19 -4.33
C SER A 497 -3.30 2.73 -3.49
N VAL A 498 -2.78 1.54 -3.78
CA VAL A 498 -1.59 0.99 -3.14
C VAL A 498 -0.71 0.31 -4.19
N PHE A 499 0.60 0.50 -4.10
CA PHE A 499 1.60 -0.14 -4.94
C PHE A 499 2.76 -0.65 -4.07
N VAL A 500 3.20 -1.88 -4.30
CA VAL A 500 4.36 -2.48 -3.60
C VAL A 500 5.57 -2.43 -4.52
N SER A 501 6.60 -1.68 -4.12
CA SER A 501 7.83 -1.50 -4.89
C SER A 501 8.74 -2.72 -4.87
N ASN A 502 9.76 -2.68 -5.73
CA ASN A 502 10.65 -3.81 -5.93
C ASN A 502 11.63 -4.07 -4.80
#